data_AF-A0A087UX35-F1
#
_entry.id   AF-A0A087UX35-F1
#
_cell.length_a   1.000
_cell.length_b   1.000
_cell.length_c   1.000
_cell.angle_alpha   90.00
_cell.angle_beta   90.00
_cell.angle_gamma   90.00
#
_symmetry.space_group_name_H-M   'P 1'
#
loop_
_entity.id
_entity.type
_entity.pdbx_description
1 polymer ?
#
loop_
_entity_poly.entity_id
_entity_poly.type
_entity_poly.pdbx_seq_one_letter_code
_entity_poly.pdbx_strand_id
1 'polypeptide(L)'
;MKYFLAILLSSLILIHSDARYIKRNTKEVVEEKKSWCSTTTPCGWEVYKPYVKTPEYFLKSPCECRPGERCQKNSDDISISAYVYLCSNVKQL
;
A
#
# COMPACT_ATOMS: atom_id res chain seq x y z
N MET A 1 22.84 -36.48 13.27
CA MET A 1 21.43 -36.70 12.84
C MET A 1 20.39 -35.83 13.54
N LYS A 2 20.59 -35.32 14.76
CA LYS A 2 19.60 -34.45 15.45
C LYS A 2 19.41 -33.07 14.80
N TYR A 3 20.47 -32.49 14.26
CA TYR A 3 20.43 -31.15 13.65
C TYR A 3 19.83 -31.13 12.23
N PHE A 4 19.75 -32.28 11.56
CA PHE A 4 19.25 -32.37 10.19
C PHE A 4 17.74 -32.11 10.10
N LEU A 5 16.96 -32.58 11.09
CA LEU A 5 15.53 -32.27 11.21
C LEU A 5 15.28 -30.79 11.52
N ALA A 6 16.13 -30.18 12.35
CA ALA A 6 16.00 -28.76 12.71
C ALA A 6 16.27 -27.83 11.51
N ILE A 7 17.23 -28.20 10.64
CA ILE A 7 17.54 -27.45 9.42
C ILE A 7 16.39 -27.56 8.40
N LEU A 8 15.76 -28.73 8.26
CA LEU A 8 14.61 -28.94 7.37
C LEU A 8 13.32 -28.22 7.84
N LEU A 9 13.14 -28.04 9.15
CA LEU A 9 12.00 -27.29 9.70
C LEU A 9 12.17 -25.77 9.54
N SER A 10 13.40 -25.26 9.58
CA SER A 10 13.68 -23.83 9.44
C SER A 10 13.48 -23.33 8.00
N SER A 11 13.78 -24.16 7.00
CA SER A 11 13.61 -23.82 5.58
C SER A 11 12.15 -23.69 5.15
N LEU A 12 11.21 -24.36 5.83
CA LEU A 12 9.77 -24.27 5.56
C LEU A 12 9.13 -22.94 5.99
N ILE A 13 9.78 -22.16 6.86
CA ILE A 13 9.23 -20.91 7.41
C ILE A 13 9.52 -19.71 6.48
N LEU A 14 10.48 -19.82 5.56
CA LEU A 14 10.90 -18.71 4.70
C LEU A 14 10.02 -18.48 3.44
N ILE A 15 8.98 -19.28 3.22
CA ILE A 15 8.25 -19.31 1.93
C ILE A 15 6.91 -18.55 1.97
N HIS A 16 6.50 -17.97 3.10
CA HIS A 16 5.19 -17.29 3.23
C HIS A 16 5.13 -15.82 2.76
N SER A 17 6.09 -15.34 1.99
CA SER A 17 6.04 -13.99 1.41
C SER A 17 5.23 -13.98 0.10
N ASP A 18 3.91 -13.84 0.20
CA ASP A 18 3.04 -13.62 -0.96
C ASP A 18 3.31 -12.23 -1.59
N ALA A 19 4.20 -12.18 -2.58
CA ALA A 19 4.37 -10.99 -3.41
C ALA A 19 3.25 -10.92 -4.46
N ARG A 20 2.32 -9.97 -4.30
CA ARG A 20 1.28 -9.72 -5.33
C ARG A 20 1.83 -8.85 -6.44
N TYR A 21 2.13 -9.45 -7.59
CA TYR A 21 2.46 -8.73 -8.81
C TYR A 21 1.20 -8.09 -9.44
N ILE A 22 1.18 -6.76 -9.58
CA ILE A 22 0.11 -6.03 -10.26
C ILE A 22 0.53 -5.77 -11.70
N LYS A 23 -0.09 -6.47 -12.66
CA LYS A 23 0.07 -6.23 -14.10
C LYS A 23 -0.57 -4.88 -14.45
N ARG A 24 0.24 -3.84 -14.69
CA ARG A 24 -0.25 -2.58 -15.27
C ARG A 24 -0.63 -2.83 -16.73
N ASN A 25 -1.91 -2.86 -17.02
CA ASN A 25 -2.40 -2.88 -18.39
C ASN A 25 -2.36 -1.45 -18.93
N THR A 26 -1.29 -1.11 -19.65
CA THR A 26 -1.22 0.12 -20.44
C THR A 26 -2.19 -0.03 -21.61
N LYS A 27 -3.48 0.18 -21.37
CA LYS A 27 -4.43 0.39 -22.46
C LYS A 27 -4.25 1.80 -22.98
N GLU A 28 -4.14 1.86 -24.31
CA GLU A 28 -3.98 3.04 -25.14
C GLU A 28 -4.97 4.15 -24.79
N VAL A 29 -4.51 5.38 -25.07
CA VAL A 29 -5.19 6.67 -24.90
C VAL A 29 -6.64 6.60 -25.41
N VAL A 30 -7.58 6.36 -24.50
CA VAL A 30 -9.03 6.54 -24.71
C VAL A 30 -9.54 7.10 -23.39
N GLU A 31 -10.05 8.34 -23.43
CA GLU A 31 -10.59 9.14 -22.32
C GLU A 31 -10.37 8.57 -20.91
N GLU A 32 -9.53 9.21 -20.10
CA GLU A 32 -9.25 8.84 -18.70
C GLU A 32 -10.54 8.59 -17.92
N LYS A 33 -11.01 7.34 -17.96
CA LYS A 33 -12.13 6.90 -17.15
C LYS A 33 -11.59 6.84 -15.73
N LYS A 34 -11.71 7.94 -14.99
CA LYS A 34 -11.28 8.05 -13.59
C LYS A 34 -11.69 6.78 -12.84
N SER A 35 -10.71 5.95 -12.52
CA SER A 35 -10.90 4.78 -11.68
C SER A 35 -11.11 5.28 -10.26
N TRP A 36 -12.29 5.06 -9.70
CA TRP A 36 -12.51 5.35 -8.28
C TRP A 36 -11.76 4.34 -7.42
N CYS A 37 -11.10 4.79 -6.36
CA CYS A 37 -10.52 3.89 -5.38
C CYS A 37 -11.64 3.08 -4.69
N SER A 38 -11.38 1.80 -4.38
CA SER A 38 -12.27 1.04 -3.50
C SER A 38 -12.10 1.52 -2.05
N THR A 39 -13.03 1.16 -1.16
CA THR A 39 -13.00 1.56 0.25
C THR A 39 -11.74 1.13 0.99
N THR A 40 -11.09 0.04 0.56
CA THR A 40 -9.87 -0.50 1.16
C THR A 40 -8.63 -0.27 0.30
N THR A 41 -8.77 0.31 -0.89
CA THR A 41 -7.64 0.64 -1.76
C THR A 41 -7.02 1.95 -1.30
N PRO A 42 -5.73 1.99 -0.96
CA PRO A 42 -5.07 3.23 -0.64
C PRO A 42 -5.11 4.21 -1.81
N CYS A 43 -5.54 5.44 -1.55
CA CYS A 43 -5.50 6.53 -2.52
C CYS A 43 -4.10 7.14 -2.62
N GLY A 44 -3.25 6.94 -1.61
CA GLY A 44 -1.84 7.26 -1.67
C GLY A 44 -1.07 6.84 -0.44
N TRP A 45 0.23 7.14 -0.47
CA TRP A 45 1.20 6.76 0.56
C TRP A 45 2.16 7.92 0.82
N GLU A 46 2.34 8.31 2.07
CA GLU A 46 3.39 9.27 2.47
C GLU A 46 4.57 8.47 3.01
N VAL A 47 5.59 8.31 2.17
CA VAL A 47 6.81 7.59 2.52
C VAL A 47 7.69 8.50 3.38
N TYR A 48 8.25 7.95 4.44
CA TYR A 48 9.05 8.67 5.41
C TYR A 48 10.37 7.94 5.71
N LYS A 49 11.35 8.69 6.25
CA LYS A 49 12.59 8.12 6.76
C LYS A 49 12.32 7.20 7.96
N PRO A 50 12.83 5.96 7.96
CA PRO A 50 12.69 5.06 9.10
C PRO A 50 13.13 5.72 10.43
N TYR A 51 12.51 5.30 11.54
CA TYR A 51 12.74 5.79 12.91
C TYR A 51 12.32 7.24 13.20
N VAL A 52 12.71 8.20 12.37
CA VAL A 52 12.42 9.63 12.57
C VAL A 52 11.06 10.07 12.00
N LYS A 53 10.45 9.25 11.14
CA LYS A 53 9.17 9.49 10.46
C LYS A 53 9.08 10.85 9.74
N THR A 54 10.22 11.36 9.28
CA THR A 54 10.29 12.57 8.45
C THR A 54 9.79 12.24 7.04
N PRO A 55 8.71 12.88 6.55
CA PRO A 55 8.20 12.63 5.20
C PRO A 55 9.26 12.93 4.13
N GLU A 56 9.38 12.05 3.14
CA GLU A 56 10.27 12.24 1.99
C GLU A 56 9.46 12.54 0.73
N TYR A 57 8.45 11.72 0.43
CA TYR A 57 7.62 11.90 -0.75
C TYR A 57 6.23 11.27 -0.59
N PHE A 58 5.30 11.72 -1.44
CA PHE A 58 3.96 11.16 -1.53
C PHE A 58 3.79 10.38 -2.83
N LEU A 59 3.39 9.11 -2.73
CA LEU A 59 3.10 8.24 -3.86
C LEU A 59 1.58 8.11 -4.05
N LYS A 60 1.06 8.73 -5.12
CA LYS A 60 -0.36 8.65 -5.48
C LYS A 60 -0.70 7.32 -6.15
N SER A 61 -1.83 6.71 -5.78
CA SER A 61 -2.36 5.53 -6.45
C SER A 61 -3.00 5.88 -7.80
N PRO A 62 -3.09 4.92 -8.76
CA PRO A 62 -3.76 5.13 -10.04
C PRO A 62 -5.29 5.02 -9.91
N CYS A 63 -5.85 5.76 -8.94
CA CYS A 63 -7.28 5.92 -8.70
C CYS A 63 -7.54 7.25 -8.00
N GLU A 64 -8.78 7.74 -8.03
CA GLU A 64 -9.21 8.96 -7.37
C GLU A 64 -10.27 8.66 -6.30
N CYS A 65 -10.36 9.50 -5.27
CA CYS A 65 -11.49 9.46 -4.34
C CYS A 65 -12.76 10.04 -4.98
N ARG A 66 -13.94 9.55 -4.57
CA ARG A 66 -15.22 10.01 -5.13
C ARG A 66 -15.47 11.49 -4.77
N PRO A 67 -16.34 12.20 -5.50
CA PRO A 67 -16.75 13.54 -5.12
C PRO A 67 -17.28 13.56 -3.67
N GLY A 68 -16.78 14.48 -2.85
CA GLY A 68 -17.12 14.59 -1.42
C GLY A 68 -16.17 13.85 -0.47
N GLU A 69 -15.32 12.96 -1.00
CA GLU A 69 -14.27 12.30 -0.24
C GLU A 69 -12.94 13.05 -0.38
N ARG A 70 -12.05 12.87 0.60
CA ARG A 70 -10.65 13.28 0.53
C ARG A 70 -9.75 12.11 0.85
N CYS A 71 -8.57 12.11 0.24
CA CYS A 71 -7.51 11.16 0.55
C CYS A 71 -6.85 11.55 1.88
N GLN A 72 -7.13 10.81 2.95
CA GLN A 72 -6.71 11.15 4.31
C GLN A 72 -5.85 10.06 4.92
N LYS A 73 -4.91 10.47 5.78
CA LYS A 73 -4.04 9.57 6.53
C LYS A 73 -4.90 8.65 7.41
N ASN A 74 -4.78 7.34 7.21
CA ASN A 74 -5.58 6.34 7.88
C ASN A 74 -4.76 5.52 8.87
N SER A 75 -3.60 5.03 8.45
CA SER A 75 -2.77 4.10 9.24
C SER A 75 -1.30 4.24 8.89
N ASP A 76 -0.45 3.60 9.69
CA ASP A 76 1.00 3.57 9.51
C ASP A 76 1.46 2.15 9.18
N ASP A 77 2.05 1.96 8.01
CA ASP A 77 2.70 0.72 7.61
C ASP A 77 4.20 0.83 7.89
N ILE A 78 4.56 0.49 9.13
CA ILE A 78 5.93 0.55 9.62
C ILE A 78 6.88 -0.39 8.87
N SER A 79 6.36 -1.44 8.22
CA SER A 79 7.18 -2.42 7.51
C SER A 79 7.84 -1.82 6.27
N ILE A 80 7.23 -0.78 5.70
CA ILE A 80 7.71 -0.04 4.53
C ILE A 80 7.98 1.44 4.83
N SER A 81 7.91 1.85 6.11
CA SER A 81 8.09 3.25 6.54
C SER A 81 7.19 4.23 5.77
N ALA A 82 5.89 3.95 5.73
CA ALA A 82 4.93 4.81 5.04
C ALA A 82 3.58 4.94 5.76
N TYR A 83 3.01 6.14 5.74
CA TYR A 83 1.61 6.32 6.12
C TYR A 83 0.69 5.97 4.96
N VAL A 84 -0.33 5.17 5.23
CA VAL A 84 -1.37 4.77 4.28
C VAL A 84 -2.49 5.80 4.28
N TYR A 85 -2.86 6.29 3.10
CA TYR A 85 -3.99 7.20 2.95
C TYR A 85 -5.18 6.47 2.29
N LEU A 86 -6.37 6.59 2.87
CA LEU A 86 -7.63 6.07 2.32
C LEU A 86 -8.59 7.21 1.98
N CYS A 87 -9.53 6.95 1.08
CA CYS A 87 -10.62 7.89 0.82
C CYS A 87 -11.58 7.90 2.01
N SER A 88 -11.82 9.08 2.58
CA SER A 88 -12.80 9.27 3.66
C SER A 88 -13.66 10.49 3.39
N ASN A 89 -14.90 10.45 3.85
CA ASN A 89 -15.76 11.62 3.87
C ASN A 89 -15.16 12.66 4.83
N VAL A 90 -15.10 13.91 4.39
CA VAL A 90 -14.68 15.02 5.25
C VAL A 90 -15.82 15.32 6.22
N LYS A 91 -15.91 14.58 7.33
CA LYS A 91 -16.56 15.15 8.51
C LYS A 91 -15.59 16.18 9.06
N GLN A 92 -15.94 17.47 8.91
CA GLN A 92 -15.32 18.52 9.72
C GLN A 92 -15.52 18.10 11.18
N LEU A 93 -14.43 17.70 11.83
CA LEU A 93 -14.32 17.69 13.28
C LEU A 93 -13.90 19.11 13.71
#